data_AF-A0A8H3IBJ7-F1
#
_entry.id   AF-A0A8H3IBJ7-F1
#
_cell.length_a   1.000
_cell.length_b   1.000
_cell.length_c   1.000
_cell.angle_alpha   90.00
_cell.angle_beta   90.00
_cell.angle_gamma   90.00
#
_symmetry.space_group_name_H-M   'P 1'
#
loop_
_entity.id
_entity.type
_entity.pdbx_description
1 polymer ?
#
loop_
_entity_poly.entity_id
_entity_poly.type
_entity_poly.pdbx_seq_one_letter_code
_entity_poly.pdbx_strand_id
1 'polypeptide(L)'
;MSKQRVYPAAIGLLLGNLPEINRLPTSQPLTPTLGPSRHRRQHNHRPVSCQREQPPSSASPSPPLYHYNLVNPYPGSWSALVPTVVQYFQRRAKNTPIPIESVPFVDWLAALQASAALGSEDVPKNPGIKLLGFYEEMSELSGRDGYVLETSETGRTSDSMRCLTPVGKEWMGIWLEQWAF
;
A
#
# COMPACT_ATOMS: atom_id res chain seq x y z
N MET A 1 7.22 -21.95 43.71
CA MET A 1 7.74 -22.89 42.71
C MET A 1 7.61 -22.26 41.33
N SER A 2 8.68 -21.61 40.88
CA SER A 2 8.73 -20.79 39.67
C SER A 2 9.01 -21.68 38.46
N LYS A 3 8.18 -21.62 37.42
CA LYS A 3 8.45 -22.28 36.13
C LYS A 3 8.98 -21.22 35.15
N GLN A 4 10.30 -21.14 35.05
CA GLN A 4 11.01 -20.44 33.98
C GLN A 4 10.72 -21.17 32.65
N ARG A 5 10.06 -20.50 31.70
CA ARG A 5 10.06 -20.93 30.30
C ARG A 5 11.26 -20.31 29.61
N VAL A 6 12.23 -21.15 29.31
CA VAL A 6 13.36 -20.86 28.43
C VAL A 6 12.86 -21.02 27.00
N TYR A 7 12.92 -19.95 26.20
CA TYR A 7 12.69 -20.03 24.75
C TYR A 7 14.04 -20.28 24.06
N PRO A 8 14.26 -21.42 23.39
CA PRO A 8 15.46 -21.60 22.61
C PRO A 8 15.35 -20.86 21.27
N ALA A 9 16.33 -19.99 21.02
CA ALA A 9 16.58 -19.37 19.72
C ALA A 9 17.19 -20.40 18.75
N ALA A 10 16.45 -20.78 17.71
CA ALA A 10 16.94 -21.36 16.46
C ALA A 10 15.77 -21.28 15.46
N ILE A 11 15.92 -20.69 14.27
CA ILE A 11 16.36 -21.40 13.07
C ILE A 11 16.74 -20.34 12.02
N GLY A 12 17.94 -20.51 11.45
CA GLY A 12 18.38 -19.82 10.24
C GLY A 12 18.40 -20.75 9.04
N LEU A 13 18.73 -20.14 7.89
CA LEU A 13 19.05 -20.67 6.56
C LEU A 13 17.87 -20.79 5.58
N LEU A 14 17.81 -19.86 4.62
CA LEU A 14 18.32 -20.05 3.26
C LEU A 14 18.14 -18.77 2.42
N LEU A 15 19.26 -18.12 2.07
CA LEU A 15 19.34 -17.11 1.01
C LEU A 15 19.73 -17.81 -0.30
N GLY A 16 19.08 -17.45 -1.40
CA GLY A 16 19.44 -17.90 -2.74
C GLY A 16 18.87 -16.99 -3.84
N ASN A 17 19.70 -16.03 -4.28
CA ASN A 17 19.80 -15.41 -5.61
C ASN A 17 18.51 -15.03 -6.38
N LEU A 18 18.27 -13.72 -6.49
CA LEU A 18 17.39 -13.10 -7.49
C LEU A 18 18.24 -12.23 -8.45
N PRO A 19 18.10 -12.37 -9.78
CA PRO A 19 18.76 -11.49 -10.73
C PRO A 19 18.00 -10.17 -10.93
N GLU A 20 18.80 -9.12 -11.06
CA GLU A 20 18.52 -7.72 -11.35
C GLU A 20 17.68 -7.54 -12.64
N ILE A 21 16.45 -7.02 -12.52
CA ILE A 21 15.68 -6.52 -13.66
C ILE A 21 15.05 -5.20 -13.26
N ASN A 22 15.68 -4.08 -13.67
CA ASN A 22 15.01 -2.86 -14.12
C ASN A 22 16.06 -1.79 -14.49
N ARG A 23 16.42 -1.74 -15.78
CA ARG A 23 16.99 -0.54 -16.40
C ARG A 23 16.00 -0.05 -17.45
N LEU A 24 15.33 1.07 -17.17
CA LEU A 24 14.61 1.85 -18.18
C LEU A 24 15.52 2.98 -18.68
N PRO A 25 15.46 3.35 -19.98
CA PRO A 25 16.38 4.32 -20.56
C PRO A 25 15.99 5.77 -20.26
N THR A 26 17.01 6.53 -19.88
CA THR A 26 17.04 7.98 -19.63
C THR A 26 16.59 8.78 -20.86
N SER A 27 15.61 9.67 -20.68
CA SER A 27 15.21 10.65 -21.70
C SER A 27 16.06 11.94 -21.58
N GLN A 28 16.64 12.40 -22.68
CA GLN A 28 17.46 13.61 -22.77
C GLN A 28 16.62 14.90 -22.76
N PRO A 29 17.15 16.03 -22.24
CA PRO A 29 16.51 17.34 -22.33
C PRO A 29 16.88 18.10 -23.61
N LEU A 30 15.88 18.72 -24.26
CA LEU A 30 16.04 19.62 -25.40
C LEU A 30 16.36 21.05 -24.94
N THR A 31 17.42 21.64 -25.49
CA THR A 31 17.81 23.05 -25.31
C THR A 31 17.03 23.99 -26.23
N PRO A 32 16.68 25.22 -25.80
CA PRO A 32 16.06 26.22 -26.66
C PRO A 32 17.10 27.16 -27.29
N THR A 33 17.05 27.30 -28.62
CA THR A 33 17.87 28.22 -29.41
C THR A 33 17.26 29.62 -29.45
N LEU A 34 18.06 30.64 -29.08
CA LEU A 34 17.75 32.06 -29.23
C LEU A 34 17.75 32.50 -30.71
N GLY A 35 16.80 33.36 -31.08
CA GLY A 35 16.83 34.18 -32.30
C GLY A 35 16.44 35.64 -32.00
N PRO A 36 17.00 36.65 -32.69
CA PRO A 36 16.99 38.03 -32.21
C PRO A 36 15.85 38.86 -32.80
N SER A 37 15.22 39.71 -31.97
CA SER A 37 14.25 40.72 -32.43
C SER A 37 14.75 42.14 -32.19
N ARG A 38 14.78 42.90 -33.28
CA ARG A 38 15.30 44.27 -33.41
C ARG A 38 14.44 45.29 -32.68
N HIS A 39 15.11 46.34 -32.22
CA HIS A 39 14.54 47.58 -31.71
C HIS A 39 13.56 48.27 -32.67
N ARG A 40 12.43 48.76 -32.14
CA ARG A 40 11.88 50.08 -32.55
C ARG A 40 11.04 50.70 -31.44
N ARG A 41 11.50 51.84 -30.90
CA ARG A 41 10.69 52.77 -30.09
C ARG A 41 9.65 53.42 -30.99
N GLN A 42 8.42 53.55 -30.52
CA GLN A 42 7.60 54.75 -30.73
C GLN A 42 6.78 55.03 -29.46
N HIS A 43 7.09 56.15 -28.83
CA HIS A 43 6.17 56.83 -27.92
C HIS A 43 5.01 57.38 -28.76
N ASN A 44 3.77 57.12 -28.37
CA ASN A 44 2.66 57.97 -28.75
C ASN A 44 1.58 57.92 -27.67
N HIS A 45 1.45 59.05 -26.97
CA HIS A 45 0.32 59.39 -26.12
C HIS A 45 -0.91 59.62 -27.00
N ARG A 46 -2.03 58.96 -26.70
CA ARG A 46 -3.40 59.39 -27.06
C ARG A 46 -4.43 58.69 -26.16
N PRO A 47 -5.66 59.24 -26.06
CA PRO A 47 -6.27 59.64 -24.79
C PRO A 47 -7.11 58.53 -24.15
N VAL A 48 -7.46 58.74 -22.88
CA VAL A 48 -8.44 57.96 -22.12
C VAL A 48 -9.79 58.03 -22.85
N SER A 49 -10.07 57.04 -23.70
CA SER A 49 -11.41 56.76 -24.18
C SER A 49 -12.10 55.88 -23.16
N CYS A 50 -13.30 56.29 -22.74
CA CYS A 50 -14.21 55.49 -21.93
C CYS A 50 -14.48 54.15 -22.63
N GLN A 51 -13.71 53.11 -22.29
CA GLN A 51 -14.07 51.75 -22.63
C GLN A 51 -15.24 51.36 -21.72
N ARG A 52 -16.42 51.24 -22.32
CA ARG A 52 -17.56 50.54 -21.73
C ARG A 52 -17.05 49.16 -21.30
N GLU A 53 -17.03 48.90 -20.00
CA GLU A 53 -16.72 47.57 -19.46
C GLU A 53 -17.61 46.55 -20.17
N GLN A 54 -16.99 45.58 -20.83
CA GLN A 54 -17.71 44.41 -21.31
C GLN A 54 -18.15 43.62 -20.06
N PRO A 55 -19.41 43.17 -19.97
CA PRO A 55 -19.81 42.24 -18.92
C PRO A 55 -18.89 41.02 -18.96
N PRO A 56 -18.60 40.37 -17.81
CA PRO A 56 -17.71 39.22 -17.78
C PRO A 56 -18.19 38.21 -18.82
N SER A 57 -17.32 37.98 -19.81
CA SER A 57 -17.47 36.95 -20.82
C SER A 57 -18.02 35.69 -20.15
N SER A 58 -19.20 35.26 -20.58
CA SER A 58 -19.87 34.07 -20.08
C SER A 58 -18.93 32.87 -20.24
N ALA A 59 -18.20 32.55 -19.17
CA ALA A 59 -17.37 31.36 -19.12
C ALA A 59 -18.28 30.16 -19.38
N SER A 60 -18.01 29.42 -20.44
CA SER A 60 -18.73 28.18 -20.73
C SER A 60 -18.55 27.23 -19.53
N PRO A 61 -19.61 26.57 -19.04
CA PRO A 61 -19.47 25.65 -17.92
C PRO A 61 -18.49 24.54 -18.32
N SER A 62 -17.44 24.37 -17.52
CA SER A 62 -16.52 23.24 -17.68
C SER A 62 -17.31 21.93 -17.56
N PRO A 63 -16.96 20.89 -18.34
CA PRO A 63 -17.64 19.61 -18.25
C PRO A 63 -17.56 19.04 -16.82
N PRO A 64 -18.59 18.29 -16.37
CA PRO A 64 -18.61 17.72 -15.04
C PRO A 64 -17.43 16.74 -14.84
N LEU A 65 -16.80 16.82 -13.67
CA LEU A 65 -15.76 15.89 -13.24
C LEU A 65 -16.40 14.69 -12.55
N TYR A 66 -16.08 13.49 -13.03
CA TYR A 66 -16.52 12.24 -12.42
C TYR A 66 -15.39 11.62 -11.58
N HIS A 67 -15.74 11.11 -10.40
CA HIS A 67 -14.82 10.38 -9.53
C HIS A 67 -15.41 9.01 -9.22
N TYR A 68 -14.55 7.99 -9.19
CA TYR A 68 -14.94 6.60 -8.95
C TYR A 68 -13.98 5.97 -7.95
N ASN A 69 -14.52 5.36 -6.89
CA ASN A 69 -13.72 4.64 -5.91
C ASN A 69 -13.57 3.18 -6.37
N LEU A 70 -12.32 2.76 -6.66
CA LEU A 70 -11.99 1.40 -7.11
C LEU A 70 -11.61 0.50 -5.93
N VAL A 71 -12.52 0.37 -4.95
CA VAL A 71 -12.38 -0.58 -3.85
C VAL A 71 -13.39 -1.71 -4.00
N ASN A 72 -13.07 -2.88 -3.42
CA ASN A 72 -14.00 -4.00 -3.44
C ASN A 72 -15.28 -3.63 -2.68
N PRO A 73 -16.47 -3.61 -3.32
CA PRO A 73 -17.72 -3.26 -2.66
C PRO A 73 -18.16 -4.30 -1.62
N TYR A 74 -17.59 -5.51 -1.66
CA TYR A 74 -17.93 -6.60 -0.74
C TYR A 74 -16.74 -6.91 0.18
N PRO A 75 -16.76 -6.43 1.44
CA PRO A 75 -15.65 -6.66 2.36
C PRO A 75 -15.53 -8.15 2.72
N GLY A 76 -14.30 -8.65 2.73
CA GLY A 76 -13.97 -9.98 3.26
C GLY A 76 -13.62 -9.93 4.75
N SER A 77 -13.73 -11.06 5.44
CA SER A 77 -13.29 -11.18 6.83
C SER A 77 -11.88 -11.79 6.90
N TRP A 78 -11.00 -11.16 7.68
CA TRP A 78 -9.68 -11.72 7.98
C TRP A 78 -9.78 -13.12 8.62
N SER A 79 -10.75 -13.33 9.52
CA SER A 79 -10.96 -14.63 10.18
C SER A 79 -11.28 -15.77 9.21
N ALA A 80 -11.85 -15.45 8.04
CA ALA A 80 -12.12 -16.45 6.99
C ALA A 80 -10.85 -16.83 6.20
N LEU A 81 -9.81 -15.98 6.22
CA LEU A 81 -8.56 -16.17 5.47
C LEU A 81 -7.46 -16.84 6.31
N VAL A 82 -7.43 -16.55 7.62
CA VAL A 82 -6.42 -17.08 8.56
C VAL A 82 -6.23 -18.60 8.47
N PRO A 83 -7.28 -19.45 8.39
CA PRO A 83 -7.10 -20.89 8.29
C PRO A 83 -6.28 -21.32 7.06
N THR A 84 -6.44 -20.65 5.92
CA THR A 84 -5.67 -20.93 4.70
C THR A 84 -4.19 -20.62 4.91
N VAL A 85 -3.88 -19.50 5.56
CA VAL A 85 -2.51 -19.06 5.88
C VAL A 85 -1.85 -20.07 6.82
N VAL A 86 -2.52 -20.45 7.92
CA VAL A 86 -2.00 -21.41 8.89
C VAL A 86 -1.74 -22.76 8.23
N GLN A 87 -2.69 -23.28 7.43
CA GLN A 87 -2.52 -24.54 6.73
C GLN A 87 -1.36 -24.51 5.74
N TYR A 88 -1.18 -23.40 5.01
CA TYR A 88 -0.07 -23.25 4.06
C TYR A 88 1.29 -23.34 4.76
N PHE A 89 1.49 -22.55 5.83
CA PHE A 89 2.76 -22.56 6.56
C PHE A 89 2.99 -23.85 7.34
N GLN A 90 1.95 -24.44 7.94
CA GLN A 90 2.06 -25.74 8.62
C GLN A 90 2.51 -26.85 7.66
N ARG A 91 2.02 -26.84 6.41
CA ARG A 91 2.46 -27.79 5.37
C ARG A 91 3.89 -27.57 4.92
N ARG A 92 4.44 -26.36 5.04
CA ARG A 92 5.83 -26.05 4.65
C ARG A 92 6.81 -26.32 5.79
N ALA A 93 6.36 -26.13 7.03
CA ALA A 93 7.10 -26.39 8.26
C ALA A 93 7.10 -27.87 8.71
N LYS A 94 7.06 -28.85 7.77
CA LYS A 94 6.89 -30.29 8.12
C LYS A 94 7.94 -30.85 9.10
N ASN A 95 9.09 -30.18 9.21
CA ASN A 95 10.19 -30.58 10.08
C ASN A 95 10.30 -29.72 11.35
N THR A 96 9.34 -28.82 11.58
CA THR A 96 9.32 -27.96 12.78
C THR A 96 8.46 -28.63 13.85
N PRO A 97 8.99 -28.87 15.05
CA PRO A 97 8.25 -29.53 16.13
C PRO A 97 7.16 -28.64 16.76
N ILE A 98 7.11 -27.36 16.40
CA ILE A 98 6.17 -26.37 16.94
C ILE A 98 5.05 -26.14 15.92
N PRO A 99 3.77 -26.35 16.28
CA PRO A 99 2.66 -26.06 15.39
C PRO A 99 2.49 -24.55 15.17
N ILE A 100 2.08 -24.17 13.97
CA ILE A 100 1.69 -22.80 13.64
C ILE A 100 0.27 -22.58 14.16
N GLU A 101 0.08 -21.53 14.96
CA GLU A 101 -1.19 -21.19 15.58
C GLU A 101 -1.60 -19.73 15.32
N SER A 102 -2.90 -19.48 15.33
CA SER A 102 -3.45 -18.13 15.32
C SER A 102 -3.54 -17.65 16.76
N VAL A 103 -2.88 -16.53 17.05
CA VAL A 103 -2.88 -15.89 18.37
C VAL A 103 -3.53 -14.50 18.30
N PRO A 104 -4.04 -13.97 19.43
CA PRO A 104 -4.47 -12.58 19.49
C PRO A 104 -3.33 -11.62 19.10
N PHE A 105 -3.69 -10.54 18.39
CA PHE A 105 -2.71 -9.57 17.90
C PHE A 105 -1.85 -8.97 19.02
N VAL A 106 -2.45 -8.66 20.18
CA VAL A 106 -1.75 -8.08 21.34
C VAL A 106 -0.70 -9.05 21.90
N ASP A 107 -1.03 -10.33 22.01
CA ASP A 107 -0.10 -11.36 22.51
C ASP A 107 1.07 -11.56 21.54
N TRP A 108 0.78 -11.55 20.24
CA TRP A 108 1.80 -11.62 19.19
C TRP A 108 2.74 -10.41 19.21
N LEU A 109 2.19 -9.20 19.37
CA LEU A 109 2.99 -7.98 19.44
C LEU A 109 3.91 -7.98 20.67
N ALA A 110 3.40 -8.40 21.83
CA ALA A 110 4.21 -8.54 23.04
C ALA A 110 5.37 -9.55 22.85
N ALA A 111 5.13 -10.66 22.16
CA ALA A 111 6.18 -11.62 21.82
C ALA A 111 7.21 -11.03 20.86
N LEU A 112 6.79 -10.21 19.89
CA LEU A 112 7.69 -9.52 18.97
C LEU A 112 8.57 -8.48 19.69
N GLN A 113 7.98 -7.70 20.61
CA GLN A 113 8.72 -6.76 21.47
C GLN A 113 9.76 -7.48 22.33
N ALA A 114 9.38 -8.60 22.94
CA ALA A 114 10.31 -9.43 23.71
C ALA A 114 11.46 -9.96 22.85
N SER A 115 11.17 -10.38 21.61
CA SER A 115 12.20 -10.81 20.65
C SER A 115 13.14 -9.67 20.26
N ALA A 116 12.64 -8.43 20.15
CA ALA A 116 13.46 -7.26 19.83
C ALA A 116 14.39 -6.86 20.99
N ALA A 117 13.96 -7.07 22.24
CA ALA A 117 14.74 -6.75 23.44
C ALA A 117 15.99 -7.64 23.61
N LEU A 118 16.08 -8.78 22.91
CA LEU A 118 17.22 -9.70 22.98
C LEU A 118 18.47 -9.20 22.21
N GLY A 119 18.33 -8.17 21.37
CA GLY A 119 19.45 -7.48 20.72
C GLY A 119 19.48 -7.58 19.18
N SER A 120 20.40 -6.84 18.55
CA SER A 120 20.47 -6.67 17.08
C SER A 120 20.87 -7.93 16.30
N GLU A 121 21.54 -8.89 16.94
CA GLU A 121 21.94 -10.18 16.35
C GLU A 121 20.75 -11.07 15.97
N ASP A 122 19.55 -10.76 16.45
CA ASP A 122 18.33 -11.53 16.19
C ASP A 122 17.49 -10.97 15.03
N VAL A 123 17.84 -9.81 14.47
CA VAL A 123 17.15 -9.25 13.29
C VAL A 123 17.22 -10.18 12.06
N PRO A 124 18.33 -10.87 11.77
CA PRO A 124 18.36 -11.87 10.69
C PRO A 124 17.49 -13.10 10.97
N LYS A 125 17.24 -13.44 12.25
CA LYS A 125 16.43 -14.60 12.66
C LYS A 125 14.94 -14.27 12.73
N ASN A 126 14.61 -13.02 13.07
CA ASN A 126 13.26 -12.50 13.13
C ASN A 126 13.19 -11.12 12.43
N PRO A 127 13.09 -11.10 11.09
CA PRO A 127 13.04 -9.85 10.33
C PRO A 127 11.78 -9.01 10.62
N GLY A 128 10.76 -9.62 11.25
CA GLY A 128 9.53 -8.92 11.67
C GLY A 128 9.78 -7.76 12.65
N ILE A 129 10.90 -7.81 13.40
CA ILE A 129 11.31 -6.74 14.33
C ILE A 129 11.44 -5.38 13.61
N LYS A 130 11.79 -5.38 12.32
CA LYS A 130 11.92 -4.15 11.52
C LYS A 130 10.61 -3.37 11.39
N LEU A 131 9.47 -4.05 11.54
CA LEU A 131 8.14 -3.47 11.42
C LEU A 131 7.49 -3.23 12.78
N LEU A 132 8.25 -3.32 13.88
CA LEU A 132 7.69 -3.25 15.22
C LEU A 132 6.90 -1.95 15.46
N GLY A 133 7.48 -0.80 15.13
CA GLY A 133 6.80 0.50 15.28
C GLY A 133 5.49 0.59 14.49
N PHE A 134 5.45 -0.01 13.30
CA PHE A 134 4.21 -0.07 12.51
C PHE A 134 3.11 -0.88 13.21
N TYR A 135 3.45 -2.01 13.83
CA TYR A 135 2.48 -2.82 14.56
C TYR A 135 2.05 -2.17 15.89
N GLU A 136 2.92 -1.41 16.53
CA GLU A 136 2.58 -0.61 17.72
C GLU A 136 1.54 0.45 17.37
N GLU A 137 1.79 1.25 16.32
CA GLU A 137 0.81 2.23 15.80
C GLU A 137 -0.52 1.56 15.42
N MET A 138 -0.46 0.38 14.79
CA MET A 138 -1.66 -0.38 14.46
C MET A 138 -2.44 -0.84 15.70
N SER A 139 -1.75 -1.18 16.80
CA SER A 139 -2.38 -1.58 18.05
C SER A 139 -3.17 -0.43 18.69
N GLU A 140 -2.67 0.80 18.60
CA GLU A 140 -3.35 2.01 19.09
C GLU A 140 -4.61 2.35 18.27
N LEU A 141 -4.60 1.95 16.99
CA LEU A 141 -5.74 2.10 16.08
C LEU A 141 -6.69 0.90 16.10
N SER A 142 -6.36 -0.17 16.84
CA SER A 142 -7.17 -1.38 16.88
C SER A 142 -8.58 -1.11 17.42
N GLY A 143 -9.59 -1.67 16.77
CA GLY A 143 -11.00 -1.42 17.08
C GLY A 143 -11.59 -0.17 16.41
N ARG A 144 -10.83 0.57 15.61
CA ARG A 144 -11.38 1.57 14.69
C ARG A 144 -11.73 0.90 13.37
N ASP A 145 -13.00 0.99 12.97
CA ASP A 145 -13.39 0.60 11.62
C ASP A 145 -12.65 1.48 10.60
N GLY A 146 -12.15 0.84 9.54
CA GLY A 146 -11.51 1.56 8.44
C GLY A 146 -12.48 2.50 7.72
N TYR A 147 -11.97 3.35 6.83
CA TYR A 147 -12.81 4.19 6.00
C TYR A 147 -13.65 3.32 5.04
N VAL A 148 -14.97 3.47 5.10
CA VAL A 148 -15.89 2.89 4.11
C VAL A 148 -16.03 3.88 2.96
N LEU A 149 -15.56 3.49 1.77
CA LEU A 149 -15.72 4.30 0.57
C LEU A 149 -17.00 3.92 -0.16
N GLU A 150 -17.72 4.95 -0.63
CA GLU A 150 -18.90 4.83 -1.48
C GLU A 150 -18.50 4.21 -2.84
N THR A 151 -19.25 3.24 -3.36
CA THR A 151 -18.91 2.50 -4.60
C THR A 151 -20.07 2.37 -5.59
N SER A 152 -21.21 3.03 -5.36
CA SER A 152 -22.42 2.92 -6.18
C SER A 152 -22.20 3.42 -7.60
N GLU A 153 -21.54 4.57 -7.77
CA GLU A 153 -21.27 5.12 -9.10
C GLU A 153 -20.29 4.23 -9.88
N THR A 154 -19.30 3.67 -9.18
CA THR A 154 -18.35 2.72 -9.76
C THR A 154 -19.07 1.45 -10.23
N GLY A 155 -19.93 0.87 -9.39
CA GLY A 155 -20.70 -0.33 -9.71
C GLY A 155 -21.77 -0.12 -10.79
N ARG A 156 -22.35 1.09 -10.88
CA ARG A 156 -23.29 1.47 -11.94
C ARG A 156 -22.61 1.55 -13.31
N THR A 157 -21.35 1.96 -13.33
CA THR A 157 -20.59 2.19 -14.58
C THR A 157 -19.79 0.97 -15.03
N SER A 158 -19.40 0.08 -14.10
CA SER A 158 -18.57 -1.09 -14.39
C SER A 158 -19.20 -2.39 -13.91
N ASP A 159 -19.50 -3.27 -14.86
CA ASP A 159 -20.00 -4.63 -14.59
C ASP A 159 -18.99 -5.46 -13.81
N SER A 160 -17.70 -5.35 -14.15
CA SER A 160 -16.64 -6.06 -13.43
C SER A 160 -16.59 -5.68 -11.96
N MET A 161 -16.69 -4.39 -11.63
CA MET A 161 -16.69 -3.92 -10.24
C MET A 161 -17.94 -4.39 -9.49
N ARG A 162 -19.11 -4.35 -10.15
CA ARG A 162 -20.38 -4.79 -9.56
C ARG A 162 -20.41 -6.29 -9.25
N CYS A 163 -19.75 -7.08 -10.08
CA CYS A 163 -19.69 -8.54 -9.99
C CYS A 163 -18.48 -9.05 -9.19
N LEU A 164 -17.69 -8.18 -8.55
CA LEU A 164 -16.63 -8.63 -7.64
C LEU A 164 -17.24 -9.46 -6.50
N THR A 165 -16.42 -10.33 -5.93
CA THR A 165 -16.76 -11.08 -4.73
C THR A 165 -15.83 -10.68 -3.58
N PRO A 166 -16.20 -10.96 -2.33
CA PRO A 166 -15.24 -10.87 -1.23
C PRO A 166 -13.99 -11.68 -1.53
N VAL A 167 -12.84 -11.18 -1.08
CA VAL A 167 -11.59 -11.94 -1.14
C VAL A 167 -11.77 -13.21 -0.30
N GLY A 168 -11.55 -14.35 -0.94
CA GLY A 168 -11.76 -15.66 -0.33
C GLY A 168 -10.48 -16.48 -0.19
N LYS A 169 -10.64 -17.68 0.39
CA LYS A 169 -9.55 -18.65 0.59
C LYS A 169 -8.79 -19.03 -0.68
N GLU A 170 -9.49 -19.07 -1.83
CA GLU A 170 -8.92 -19.43 -3.13
C GLU A 170 -7.82 -18.44 -3.53
N TRP A 171 -8.14 -17.15 -3.50
CA TRP A 171 -7.19 -16.08 -3.85
C TRP A 171 -6.05 -16.00 -2.85
N MET A 172 -6.34 -16.16 -1.55
CA MET A 172 -5.30 -16.23 -0.52
C MET A 172 -4.33 -17.39 -0.77
N GLY A 173 -4.84 -18.56 -1.17
CA GLY A 173 -4.00 -19.70 -1.55
C GLY A 173 -3.08 -19.37 -2.72
N ILE A 174 -3.63 -18.79 -3.80
CA ILE A 174 -2.87 -18.38 -4.98
C ILE A 174 -1.78 -17.36 -4.60
N TRP A 175 -2.09 -16.36 -3.77
CA TRP A 175 -1.10 -15.36 -3.34
C TRP A 175 0.04 -16.00 -2.55
N LEU A 176 -0.27 -16.88 -1.60
CA LEU A 176 0.74 -17.57 -0.80
C LEU A 176 1.65 -18.47 -1.66
N GLU A 177 1.08 -19.13 -2.67
CA GLU A 177 1.84 -19.94 -3.63
C GLU A 177 2.74 -19.07 -4.52
N GLN A 178 2.24 -17.94 -5.02
CA GLN A 178 3.00 -17.03 -5.87
C GLN A 178 4.11 -16.30 -5.14
N TRP A 179 3.88 -15.90 -3.89
CA TRP A 179 4.91 -15.23 -3.09
C TRP A 179 6.09 -16.15 -2.80
N ALA A 180 5.86 -17.46 -2.71
CA ALA A 180 6.88 -18.52 -2.72
C ALA A 180 8.09 -18.31 -1.79
N PHE A 181 7.94 -17.54 -0.70
CA PHE A 181 9.00 -17.20 0.27
C PHE A 181 9.86 -18.39 0.71
#